data_AF-A0A948BYJ5-F1
#
_entry.id   AF-A0A948BYJ5-F1
#
_cell.length_a   1.000
_cell.length_b   1.000
_cell.length_c   1.000
_cell.angle_alpha   90.00
_cell.angle_beta   90.00
_cell.angle_gamma   90.00
#
_symmetry.space_group_name_H-M   'P 1'
#
loop_
_entity.id
_entity.type
_entity.pdbx_description
1 polymer ?
#
loop_
_entity_poly.entity_id
_entity_poly.type
_entity_poly.pdbx_seq_one_letter_code
_entity_poly.pdbx_strand_id
1 'polypeptide(L)'
;MDRNKKSVDQAKDTAMAAILILLLVLLYTGNVQWAVVAVVVLVTAMTWPSIFKPLAEVWFGLSHMMGAVVSKILLSLIFFLIVTPVGLFRRIGGADAMGVRKWGEVAGTVFVNRDHRYVADELEKPF
;
A
#
# COMPACT_ATOMS: atom_id res chain seq x y z
N MET A 1 6.45 14.66 19.40
CA MET A 1 6.36 15.47 18.16
C MET A 1 4.91 15.89 18.00
N ASP A 2 4.66 17.20 17.94
CA ASP A 2 3.41 17.84 18.36
C ASP A 2 2.23 17.60 17.40
N ARG A 3 1.14 17.02 17.91
CA ARG A 3 -0.04 16.59 17.14
C ARG A 3 -0.73 17.77 16.44
N ASN A 4 -0.58 18.97 16.99
CA ASN A 4 -1.13 20.21 16.43
C ASN A 4 -0.42 20.62 15.12
N LYS A 5 0.88 20.31 14.98
CA LYS A 5 1.68 20.71 13.81
C LYS A 5 1.23 19.95 12.55
N LYS A 6 1.00 18.64 12.66
CA LYS A 6 0.51 17.79 11.56
C LYS A 6 -0.87 18.24 11.01
N SER A 7 -1.78 18.66 11.89
CA SER A 7 -3.12 19.13 11.51
C SER A 7 -3.09 20.46 10.73
N VAL A 8 -2.17 21.37 11.07
CA VAL A 8 -1.98 22.62 10.34
C VAL A 8 -1.39 22.38 8.95
N ASP A 9 -0.42 21.46 8.84
CA ASP A 9 0.19 21.11 7.57
C ASP A 9 -0.84 20.44 6.62
N GLN A 10 -1.64 19.50 7.13
CA GLN A 10 -2.74 18.89 6.37
C GLN A 10 -3.78 19.89 5.86
N ALA A 11 -4.09 20.91 6.66
CA ALA A 11 -5.02 21.96 6.24
C ALA A 11 -4.45 22.82 5.11
N LYS A 12 -3.15 23.13 5.15
CA LYS A 12 -2.44 23.84 4.07
C LYS A 12 -2.38 23.00 2.79
N ASP A 13 -2.06 21.72 2.90
CA ASP A 13 -2.02 20.80 1.75
C ASP A 13 -3.39 20.68 1.08
N THR A 14 -4.44 20.59 1.88
CA THR A 14 -5.83 20.56 1.38
C THR A 14 -6.21 21.87 0.68
N ALA A 15 -5.80 23.01 1.23
CA ALA A 15 -6.02 24.30 0.61
C ALA A 15 -5.25 24.45 -0.72
N MET A 16 -3.99 24.00 -0.79
CA MET A 16 -3.20 23.99 -2.03
C MET A 16 -3.86 23.12 -3.10
N ALA A 17 -4.34 21.93 -2.73
CA ALA A 17 -5.07 21.05 -3.64
C ALA A 17 -6.36 21.71 -4.16
N ALA A 18 -7.14 22.35 -3.28
CA ALA A 18 -8.37 23.05 -3.67
C ALA A 18 -8.09 24.22 -4.64
N ILE A 19 -7.05 25.00 -4.39
CA ILE A 19 -6.61 26.09 -5.28
C ILE A 19 -6.20 25.54 -6.65
N LEU A 20 -5.44 24.44 -6.68
CA LEU A 20 -5.01 23.80 -7.92
C LEU A 20 -6.21 23.31 -8.75
N ILE A 21 -7.20 22.69 -8.11
CA ILE A 21 -8.44 22.26 -8.77
C ILE A 21 -9.19 23.45 -9.34
N LEU A 22 -9.34 24.55 -8.59
CA LEU A 22 -10.02 25.76 -9.07
C LEU A 22 -9.29 26.40 -10.26
N LEU A 23 -7.95 26.40 -10.27
CA LEU A 23 -7.17 26.87 -11.41
C LEU A 23 -7.33 25.96 -12.65
N LEU A 24 -7.37 24.64 -12.48
CA LEU A 24 -7.67 23.72 -13.57
C LEU A 24 -9.07 23.95 -14.15
N VAL A 25 -10.07 24.17 -13.30
CA VAL A 25 -11.44 24.50 -13.73
C VAL A 25 -11.46 25.84 -14.46
N LEU A 26 -10.74 26.85 -13.99
CA LEU A 26 -10.59 28.13 -14.68
C LEU A 26 -10.00 27.95 -16.09
N LEU A 27 -8.93 27.17 -16.23
CA LEU A 27 -8.29 26.90 -17.52
C LEU A 27 -9.22 26.15 -18.48
N TYR A 28 -10.02 25.23 -17.97
CA TYR A 28 -10.96 24.46 -18.79
C TYR A 28 -12.21 25.27 -19.20
N THR A 29 -12.72 26.13 -18.30
CA THR A 29 -13.99 26.83 -18.51
C THR A 29 -13.80 28.25 -19.07
N GLY A 30 -12.61 28.84 -18.93
CA GLY A 30 -12.29 30.21 -19.37
C GLY A 30 -13.06 31.32 -18.64
N ASN A 31 -13.86 30.99 -17.62
CA ASN A 31 -14.75 31.92 -16.95
C ASN A 31 -14.07 32.57 -15.74
N VAL A 32 -13.95 33.91 -15.77
CA VAL A 32 -13.27 34.73 -14.75
C VAL A 32 -13.89 34.61 -13.36
N GLN A 33 -15.16 34.20 -13.25
CA GLN A 33 -15.84 34.01 -11.96
C GLN A 33 -15.12 32.99 -11.07
N TRP A 34 -14.54 31.94 -11.66
CA TRP A 34 -13.76 30.94 -10.93
C TRP A 34 -12.43 31.49 -10.40
N ALA A 35 -11.85 32.50 -11.07
CA ALA A 35 -10.65 33.17 -10.60
C ALA A 35 -10.92 33.96 -9.30
N VAL A 36 -12.08 34.62 -9.21
CA VAL A 36 -12.49 35.34 -8.00
C VAL A 36 -12.65 34.36 -6.83
N VAL A 37 -13.30 33.22 -7.06
CA VAL A 37 -13.44 32.17 -6.04
C VAL A 37 -12.08 31.61 -5.61
N ALA A 38 -11.18 31.35 -6.55
CA ALA A 38 -9.82 30.88 -6.25
C ALA A 38 -9.03 31.88 -5.39
N VAL A 39 -9.11 33.18 -5.69
CA VAL A 39 -8.46 34.24 -4.91
C VAL A 39 -9.03 34.32 -3.50
N VAL A 40 -10.36 34.26 -3.35
CA VAL A 40 -11.01 34.26 -2.03
C VAL A 40 -10.58 33.06 -1.20
N VAL A 41 -10.54 31.87 -1.81
CA VAL A 41 -10.07 30.63 -1.15
C VAL A 41 -8.60 30.75 -0.76
N LEU A 42 -7.76 31.32 -1.62
CA LEU A 42 -6.33 31.52 -1.36
C LEU A 42 -6.09 32.49 -0.19
N VAL A 43 -6.80 33.62 -0.17
CA VAL A 43 -6.72 34.58 0.94
C VAL A 43 -7.20 33.91 2.23
N THR A 44 -8.31 33.18 2.19
CA THR A 44 -8.83 32.47 3.38
C THR A 44 -7.84 31.42 3.89
N ALA A 45 -7.18 30.70 2.99
CA ALA A 45 -6.15 29.71 3.33
C ALA A 45 -4.90 30.32 3.98
N MET A 46 -4.49 31.52 3.54
CA MET A 46 -3.36 32.24 4.13
C MET A 46 -3.71 32.84 5.50
N THR A 47 -4.89 33.43 5.65
CA THR A 47 -5.29 34.13 6.89
C THR A 47 -5.75 33.16 7.97
N TRP A 48 -6.49 32.10 7.61
CA TRP A 48 -7.06 31.17 8.58
C TRP A 48 -7.13 29.72 8.05
N PRO A 49 -5.99 29.03 7.95
CA PRO A 49 -5.94 27.65 7.45
C PRO A 49 -6.72 26.67 8.34
N SER A 50 -6.97 26.98 9.60
CA SER A 50 -7.72 26.10 10.51
C SER A 50 -9.15 25.79 10.07
N ILE A 51 -9.76 26.61 9.20
CA ILE A 51 -11.09 26.33 8.63
C ILE A 51 -11.07 25.07 7.75
N PHE A 52 -9.93 24.75 7.12
CA PHE A 52 -9.77 23.57 6.28
C PHE A 52 -9.45 22.30 7.08
N LYS A 53 -9.19 22.40 8.39
CA LYS A 53 -8.88 21.24 9.25
C LYS A 53 -9.98 20.17 9.29
N PRO A 54 -11.28 20.49 9.57
CA PRO A 54 -12.31 19.45 9.61
C PRO A 54 -12.48 18.76 8.26
N LEU A 55 -12.33 19.50 7.16
CA LEU A 55 -12.37 18.94 5.81
C LEU A 55 -11.17 18.03 5.55
N ALA A 56 -9.97 18.45 5.94
CA ALA A 56 -8.75 17.67 5.82
C ALA A 56 -8.83 16.37 6.65
N GLU A 57 -9.30 16.44 7.89
CA GLU A 57 -9.44 15.26 8.76
C GLU A 57 -10.42 14.24 8.18
N VAL A 58 -11.56 14.68 7.64
CA VAL A 58 -12.53 13.80 6.97
C VAL A 58 -11.92 13.21 5.68
N TRP A 59 -11.27 14.04 4.86
CA TRP A 59 -10.67 13.61 3.60
C TRP A 59 -9.54 12.60 3.79
N PHE A 60 -8.60 12.90 4.69
CA PHE A 60 -7.49 12.00 5.03
C PHE A 60 -7.98 10.76 5.76
N GLY A 61 -8.99 10.87 6.63
CA GLY A 61 -9.63 9.72 7.27
C GLY A 61 -10.25 8.76 6.24
N LEU A 62 -10.96 9.31 5.25
CA LEU A 62 -11.51 8.55 4.14
C LEU A 62 -10.41 7.89 3.30
N SER A 63 -9.37 8.65 2.95
CA SER A 63 -8.22 8.14 2.20
C SER A 63 -7.53 6.98 2.92
N HIS A 64 -7.38 7.08 4.24
CA HIS A 64 -6.77 6.03 5.05
C HIS A 64 -7.64 4.76 5.06
N MET A 65 -8.96 4.92 5.22
CA MET A 65 -9.89 3.79 5.17
C MET A 65 -9.87 3.12 3.78
N MET A 66 -9.88 3.92 2.71
CA MET A 66 -9.76 3.42 1.34
C MET A 66 -8.44 2.70 1.12
N GLY A 67 -7.31 3.25 1.58
CA GLY A 67 -6.00 2.61 1.45
C GLY A 67 -5.96 1.25 2.14
N ALA A 68 -6.53 1.13 3.34
CA ALA A 68 -6.60 -0.14 4.06
C ALA A 68 -7.47 -1.19 3.34
N VAL A 69 -8.60 -0.77 2.77
CA VAL A 69 -9.48 -1.66 1.99
C VAL A 69 -8.82 -2.06 0.68
N VAL A 70 -8.27 -1.11 -0.07
CA VAL A 70 -7.60 -1.36 -1.35
C VAL A 70 -6.40 -2.27 -1.19
N SER A 71 -5.60 -2.10 -0.14
CA SER A 71 -4.45 -2.99 0.13
C SER A 71 -4.90 -4.45 0.32
N LYS A 72 -5.97 -4.69 1.08
CA LYS A 72 -6.51 -6.05 1.28
C LYS A 72 -7.10 -6.63 0.01
N ILE A 73 -7.83 -5.81 -0.77
CA ILE A 73 -8.41 -6.24 -2.05
C ILE A 73 -7.30 -6.59 -3.03
N LEU A 74 -6.30 -5.72 -3.18
CA LEU A 74 -5.19 -5.93 -4.10
C LEU A 74 -4.40 -7.20 -3.74
N LEU A 75 -4.09 -7.40 -2.46
CA LEU A 75 -3.41 -8.61 -2.01
C LEU A 75 -4.24 -9.87 -2.28
N SER A 76 -5.53 -9.83 -1.96
CA SER A 76 -6.47 -10.93 -2.25
C SER A 76 -6.52 -11.22 -3.74
N LEU A 77 -6.62 -10.17 -4.56
CA LEU A 77 -6.70 -10.29 -6.01
C LEU A 77 -5.44 -10.91 -6.59
N ILE A 78 -4.26 -10.43 -6.19
CA ILE A 78 -2.96 -11.01 -6.58
C ILE A 78 -2.89 -12.48 -6.14
N PHE A 79 -3.31 -12.78 -4.92
CA PHE A 79 -3.29 -14.15 -4.41
C PHE A 79 -4.18 -15.06 -5.26
N PHE A 80 -5.43 -14.68 -5.53
CA PHE A 80 -6.36 -15.53 -6.28
C PHE A 80 -6.09 -15.58 -7.79
N LEU A 81 -5.62 -14.49 -8.42
CA LEU A 81 -5.38 -14.44 -9.87
C LEU A 81 -3.99 -14.91 -10.28
N ILE A 82 -2.99 -14.81 -9.40
CA ILE A 82 -1.60 -15.15 -9.74
C ILE A 82 -1.12 -16.33 -8.90
N VAL A 83 -1.11 -16.18 -7.57
CA VAL A 83 -0.49 -17.18 -6.69
C VAL A 83 -1.24 -18.51 -6.72
N THR A 84 -2.57 -18.47 -6.60
CA THR A 84 -3.44 -19.65 -6.59
C THR A 84 -3.37 -20.45 -7.89
N PRO A 85 -3.52 -19.86 -9.10
CA PRO A 85 -3.40 -20.63 -10.33
C PRO A 85 -1.99 -21.15 -10.55
N VAL A 86 -0.94 -20.38 -10.23
CA VAL A 86 0.45 -20.89 -10.29
C VAL A 86 0.63 -22.09 -9.37
N GLY A 87 0.11 -22.03 -8.15
CA GLY A 87 0.12 -23.15 -7.20
C GLY A 87 -0.69 -24.35 -7.70
N LEU A 88 -1.83 -24.11 -8.36
CA LEU A 88 -2.68 -25.15 -8.94
C LEU A 88 -1.99 -25.83 -10.13
N PHE A 89 -1.38 -25.07 -11.04
CA PHE A 89 -0.57 -25.61 -12.13
C PHE A 89 0.59 -26.45 -11.60
N ARG A 90 1.28 -25.98 -10.56
CA ARG A 90 2.34 -26.74 -9.89
C ARG A 90 1.81 -28.05 -9.27
N ARG A 91 0.62 -28.02 -8.68
CA ARG A 91 -0.04 -29.20 -8.09
C ARG A 91 -0.44 -30.22 -9.16
N ILE A 92 -1.02 -29.78 -10.27
CA ILE A 92 -1.38 -30.64 -11.41
C ILE A 92 -0.11 -31.25 -12.04
N GLY A 93 0.95 -30.46 -12.18
CA GLY A 93 2.26 -30.92 -12.64
C GLY A 93 2.97 -31.89 -11.69
N GLY A 94 2.33 -32.32 -10.61
CA GLY A 94 2.84 -33.35 -9.71
C GLY A 94 4.00 -32.90 -8.82
N ALA A 95 4.31 -31.60 -8.75
CA ALA A 95 5.39 -31.10 -7.89
C ALA A 95 4.98 -31.16 -6.41
N ASP A 96 5.68 -32.00 -5.64
CA ASP A 96 5.57 -32.09 -4.18
C ASP A 96 6.78 -31.41 -3.51
N ALA A 97 6.76 -30.08 -3.46
CA ALA A 97 7.87 -29.32 -2.88
C ALA A 97 8.08 -29.59 -1.38
N MET A 98 7.03 -30.04 -0.68
CA MET A 98 7.08 -30.27 0.77
C MET A 98 7.14 -31.77 1.14
N GLY A 99 7.17 -32.67 0.15
CA GLY A 99 7.23 -34.12 0.38
C GLY A 99 6.05 -34.68 1.16
N VAL A 100 4.89 -34.00 1.15
CA VAL A 100 3.75 -34.31 2.04
C VAL A 100 3.17 -35.68 1.71
N ARG A 101 3.27 -36.14 0.46
CA ARG A 101 2.83 -37.47 0.05
C ARG A 101 3.61 -38.61 0.70
N LYS A 102 4.82 -38.37 1.20
CA LYS A 102 5.65 -39.36 1.89
C LYS A 102 5.28 -39.52 3.36
N TRP A 103 4.46 -38.62 3.90
CA TRP A 103 4.05 -38.60 5.30
C TRP A 103 2.93 -39.62 5.54
N GLY A 104 3.28 -40.87 5.84
CA GLY A 104 2.31 -41.93 6.15
C GLY A 104 2.64 -43.33 5.61
N GLU A 105 3.67 -43.48 4.78
CA GLU A 105 4.21 -44.81 4.50
C GLU A 105 4.90 -45.37 5.76
N VAL A 106 4.76 -46.67 5.99
CA VAL A 106 5.20 -47.40 7.20
C VAL A 106 6.71 -47.22 7.51
N ALA A 107 7.50 -46.70 6.57
CA ALA A 107 8.92 -46.33 6.72
C ALA A 107 9.28 -44.93 6.13
N GLY A 108 8.29 -44.09 5.79
CA GLY A 108 8.48 -42.87 5.01
C GLY A 108 8.94 -41.65 5.81
N THR A 109 10.26 -41.47 5.97
CA THR A 109 10.81 -40.21 6.51
C THR A 109 10.93 -39.17 5.40
N VAL A 110 10.65 -37.90 5.71
CA VAL A 110 10.94 -36.77 4.79
C VAL A 110 12.40 -36.32 4.85
N PHE A 111 13.20 -36.90 5.75
CA PHE A 111 14.61 -36.58 5.85
C PHE A 111 15.33 -37.04 4.57
N VAL A 112 16.09 -36.12 3.99
CA VAL A 112 16.99 -36.42 2.89
C VAL A 112 18.31 -36.83 3.52
N ASN A 113 18.76 -38.07 3.30
CA ASN A 113 20.10 -38.46 3.72
C ASN A 113 21.11 -37.62 2.94
N ARG A 114 21.90 -36.83 3.67
CA ARG A 114 23.00 -36.04 3.13
C ARG A 114 24.25 -36.79 3.52
N ASP A 115 24.71 -37.70 2.67
CA ASP A 115 26.00 -38.37 2.81
C ASP A 115 27.14 -37.39 2.49
N HIS A 116 27.12 -36.21 3.11
CA HIS A 116 28.13 -35.18 2.99
C HIS A 116 29.12 -35.34 4.14
N ARG A 117 30.39 -35.52 3.80
CA ARG A 117 31.46 -35.66 4.79
C ARG A 117 31.91 -34.26 5.19
N TYR A 118 31.34 -33.74 6.28
CA TYR A 118 31.70 -32.42 6.81
C TYR A 118 33.20 -32.33 7.08
N VAL A 119 33.84 -31.30 6.51
CA VAL A 119 35.27 -31.01 6.68
C VAL A 119 35.43 -29.82 7.62
N ALA A 120 36.50 -29.78 8.42
CA ALA A 120 36.73 -28.70 9.39
C ALA A 120 36.66 -27.30 8.76
N ASP A 121 37.19 -27.16 7.55
CA ASP A 121 37.21 -25.89 6.79
C ASP A 121 35.79 -25.37 6.45
N GLU A 122 34.81 -26.27 6.26
CA GLU A 122 33.41 -25.91 5.99
C GLU A 122 32.65 -25.50 7.28
N LEU A 123 33.10 -26.00 8.44
CA LEU A 123 32.53 -25.62 9.74
C LEU A 123 33.01 -24.23 10.17
N GLU A 124 34.21 -23.82 9.75
CA GLU A 124 34.75 -22.48 10.01
C GLU A 124 34.09 -21.40 9.14
N LYS A 125 33.50 -21.76 7.99
CA LYS A 125 32.77 -20.84 7.08
C LYS A 125 31.42 -21.40 6.66
N PRO A 126 30.40 -21.30 7.53
CA PRO A 126 29.11 -21.96 7.32
C PRO A 126 28.16 -21.29 6.31
N PHE A 127 28.54 -20.16 5.69
CA PHE A 127 27.70 -19.39 4.75
C PHE A 127 28.44 -19.07 3.44
#